data_AF-A0A3G2KSB0-F1
#
_entry.id   AF-A0A3G2KSB0-F1
#
_cell.length_a   1.000
_cell.length_b   1.000
_cell.length_c   1.000
_cell.angle_alpha   90.00
_cell.angle_beta   90.00
_cell.angle_gamma   90.00
#
_symmetry.space_group_name_H-M   'P 1'
#
loop_
_entity.id
_entity.type
_entity.pdbx_description
1 polymer ?
#
loop_
_entity_poly.entity_id
_entity_poly.type
_entity_poly.pdbx_seq_one_letter_code
_entity_poly.pdbx_strand_id
1 'polypeptide(L)'
;MVAAVLTLLWRDDPLNPLDCKEIKEMLTAEQKQAYVNDGYFTLEETVPKALVEEIRHEVELITEQKRGGVLPGDYEWWSDYTIPDPIKYQKIIQRLLELPTVMESVQALIGSDIFLLISDLAIIRAGTGYIAWHQDHGYVVEVLNALASKSTKELNDDDLRLLVPVANQATVFITIYLQNTDNAMGALRVIPSSHRWEHSLDPSSANSLDREICLPLPGGAAMFYTPTIWHTAAANTSTTNYWTLTLIFTKNNIEPLLVDALKGRI
;
A
#
# COMPACT_ATOMS: atom_id res chain seq x y z
N MET A 1 2.65 22.65 4.72
CA MET A 1 2.13 22.61 6.10
C MET A 1 2.79 21.40 6.77
N VAL A 2 3.50 21.63 7.86
CA VAL A 2 4.67 20.84 8.33
C VAL A 2 4.26 19.46 8.88
N ALA A 3 4.85 18.38 8.34
CA ALA A 3 4.70 17.02 8.83
C ALA A 3 5.48 16.82 10.13
N ALA A 4 4.80 16.37 11.18
CA ALA A 4 5.46 15.86 12.39
C ALA A 4 5.84 14.40 12.15
N VAL A 5 7.13 14.14 11.91
CA VAL A 5 7.70 12.79 11.88
C VAL A 5 7.87 12.31 13.32
N LEU A 6 7.07 11.33 13.73
CA LEU A 6 7.29 10.58 14.96
C LEU A 6 8.10 9.34 14.62
N THR A 7 9.41 9.44 14.76
CA THR A 7 10.34 8.31 14.67
C THR A 7 10.08 7.38 15.86
N LEU A 8 9.46 6.22 15.62
CA LEU A 8 9.43 5.13 16.59
C LEU A 8 10.83 4.48 16.59
N LEU A 9 11.65 4.87 17.56
CA LEU A 9 12.95 4.25 17.82
C LEU A 9 12.74 2.80 18.29
N TRP A 10 12.93 1.84 17.38
CA TRP A 10 13.32 0.49 17.76
C TRP A 10 14.69 0.57 18.43
N ARG A 11 14.75 0.37 19.75
CA ARG A 11 16.01 0.17 20.45
C ARG A 11 16.39 -1.30 20.32
N ASP A 12 17.56 -1.55 19.76
CA ASP A 12 18.25 -2.84 19.80
C ASP A 12 18.35 -3.34 21.25
N ASP A 13 17.81 -4.53 21.52
CA ASP A 13 18.19 -5.33 22.68
C ASP A 13 19.33 -6.27 22.24
N PRO A 14 20.59 -6.05 22.67
CA PRO A 14 21.76 -6.78 22.19
C PRO A 14 21.91 -8.19 22.79
N LEU A 15 20.88 -8.77 23.43
CA LEU A 15 20.99 -10.02 24.18
C LEU A 15 20.17 -11.21 23.65
N ASN A 16 19.64 -11.16 22.42
CA ASN A 16 19.03 -12.35 21.83
C ASN A 16 19.62 -12.65 20.44
N PRO A 17 20.67 -13.49 20.34
CA PRO A 17 21.06 -14.06 19.07
C PRO A 17 19.94 -15.03 18.69
N LEU A 18 18.98 -14.56 17.89
CA LEU A 18 18.00 -15.44 17.28
C LEU A 18 18.77 -16.41 16.39
N ASP A 19 18.87 -17.63 16.91
CA ASP A 19 19.32 -18.85 16.27
C ASP A 19 18.76 -18.90 14.84
N CYS A 20 19.63 -18.69 13.85
CA CYS A 20 19.32 -18.74 12.41
C CYS A 20 18.96 -20.18 12.01
N LYS A 21 17.82 -20.67 12.47
CA LYS A 21 17.16 -21.85 11.92
C LYS A 21 16.30 -21.39 10.77
N GLU A 22 16.70 -21.79 9.56
CA GLU A 22 15.91 -21.86 8.33
C GLU A 22 14.71 -20.89 8.31
N ILE A 23 14.95 -19.63 7.93
CA ILE A 23 13.86 -18.75 7.50
C ILE A 23 13.22 -19.44 6.31
N LYS A 24 12.09 -20.10 6.54
CA LYS A 24 11.25 -20.64 5.47
C LYS A 24 10.83 -19.43 4.65
N GLU A 25 11.38 -19.28 3.44
CA GLU A 25 11.04 -18.12 2.62
C GLU A 25 9.52 -18.03 2.47
N MET A 26 8.92 -16.97 3.01
CA MET A 26 7.47 -16.78 3.00
C MET A 26 6.93 -16.57 1.59
N LEU A 27 7.75 -16.00 0.70
CA LEU A 27 7.45 -15.87 -0.72
C LEU A 27 8.18 -16.92 -1.54
N THR A 28 7.47 -17.58 -2.45
CA THR A 28 8.09 -18.49 -3.42
C THR A 28 8.90 -17.72 -4.46
N ALA A 29 9.76 -18.43 -5.18
CA ALA A 29 10.52 -17.85 -6.30
C ALA A 29 9.58 -17.28 -7.37
N GLU A 30 8.46 -17.96 -7.64
CA GLU A 30 7.45 -17.52 -8.60
C GLU A 30 6.77 -16.23 -8.17
N GLN A 31 6.46 -16.06 -6.88
CA GLN A 31 5.85 -14.84 -6.35
C GLN A 31 6.80 -13.64 -6.44
N LYS A 32 8.07 -13.84 -6.06
CA LYS A 32 9.12 -12.82 -6.24
C LYS A 32 9.28 -12.46 -7.72
N GLN A 33 9.24 -13.45 -8.60
CA GLN A 33 9.36 -13.24 -10.05
C GLN A 33 8.14 -12.53 -10.64
N ALA A 34 6.93 -12.84 -10.17
CA ALA A 34 5.70 -12.14 -10.55
C ALA A 34 5.75 -10.68 -10.11
N TYR A 35 6.20 -10.38 -8.89
CA TYR A 35 6.40 -9.00 -8.45
C TYR A 35 7.34 -8.23 -9.40
N VAL A 36 8.46 -8.84 -9.79
CA VAL A 36 9.42 -8.21 -10.70
C VAL A 36 8.85 -8.05 -12.12
N ASN A 37 8.15 -9.06 -12.64
CA ASN A 37 7.67 -9.13 -14.02
C ASN A 37 6.37 -8.38 -14.28
N ASP A 38 5.45 -8.48 -13.35
CA ASP A 38 4.08 -8.03 -13.49
C ASP A 38 3.80 -6.81 -12.61
N GLY A 39 4.68 -6.51 -11.64
CA GLY A 39 4.56 -5.37 -10.74
C GLY A 39 3.69 -5.65 -9.53
N TYR A 40 3.14 -6.85 -9.42
CA TYR A 40 2.30 -7.28 -8.31
C TYR A 40 2.26 -8.80 -8.15
N PHE A 41 1.72 -9.25 -7.00
CA PHE A 41 1.18 -10.60 -6.80
C PHE A 41 0.12 -10.56 -5.70
N THR A 42 -0.62 -11.66 -5.52
CA THR A 42 -1.63 -11.80 -4.47
C THR A 42 -1.31 -12.98 -3.55
N LEU A 43 -1.76 -12.89 -2.30
CA LEU A 43 -1.68 -13.94 -1.28
C LEU A 43 -3.04 -14.06 -0.59
N GLU A 44 -3.73 -15.19 -0.75
CA GLU A 44 -5.08 -15.37 -0.20
C GLU A 44 -5.13 -15.50 1.32
N GLU A 45 -4.10 -16.09 1.93
CA GLU A 45 -4.03 -16.34 3.38
C GLU A 45 -3.05 -15.37 4.06
N THR A 46 -3.13 -14.08 3.74
CA THR A 46 -2.23 -13.07 4.33
C THR A 46 -2.59 -12.76 5.77
N VAL A 47 -3.87 -12.52 6.04
CA VAL A 47 -4.37 -12.19 7.37
C VAL A 47 -5.34 -13.29 7.83
N PRO A 48 -5.15 -13.87 9.02
CA PRO A 48 -6.08 -14.87 9.54
C PRO A 48 -7.50 -14.33 9.61
N LYS A 49 -8.48 -15.16 9.22
CA LYS A 49 -9.91 -14.77 9.21
C LYS A 49 -10.39 -14.22 10.55
N ALA A 50 -9.92 -14.77 11.67
CA ALA A 50 -10.26 -14.27 13.00
C ALA A 50 -9.81 -12.81 13.23
N LEU A 51 -8.63 -12.44 12.74
CA LEU A 51 -8.14 -11.06 12.81
C LEU A 51 -8.89 -10.16 11.83
N VAL A 52 -9.25 -10.66 10.63
CA VAL A 52 -10.11 -9.91 9.69
C VAL A 52 -11.44 -9.54 10.35
N GLU A 53 -12.14 -10.50 10.96
CA GLU A 53 -13.42 -10.25 11.64
C GLU A 53 -13.27 -9.27 12.81
N GLU A 54 -12.18 -9.37 13.55
CA GLU A 54 -11.90 -8.44 14.64
C GLU A 54 -11.67 -7.01 14.13
N ILE A 55 -10.85 -6.84 13.08
CA ILE A 55 -10.62 -5.53 12.45
C ILE A 55 -11.95 -4.95 11.96
N ARG A 56 -12.76 -5.74 11.25
CA ARG A 56 -14.09 -5.32 10.78
C ARG A 56 -14.96 -4.83 11.92
N HIS A 57 -15.05 -5.60 13.00
CA HIS A 57 -15.86 -5.26 14.15
C HIS A 57 -15.44 -3.92 14.76
N GLU A 58 -14.13 -3.71 14.95
CA GLU A 58 -13.61 -2.44 15.47
C GLU A 58 -13.87 -1.27 14.52
N VAL A 59 -13.71 -1.48 13.21
CA VAL A 59 -13.99 -0.45 12.20
C VAL A 59 -15.48 -0.09 12.20
N GLU A 60 -16.38 -1.06 12.25
CA GLU A 60 -17.83 -0.84 12.31
C GLU A 60 -18.21 -0.04 13.57
N LEU A 61 -17.66 -0.37 14.74
CA LEU A 61 -17.86 0.39 15.98
C LEU A 61 -17.42 1.85 15.82
N ILE A 62 -16.25 2.08 15.20
CA ILE A 62 -15.72 3.42 14.90
C ILE A 62 -16.65 4.17 13.92
N THR A 63 -17.19 3.49 12.89
CA THR A 63 -18.12 4.08 11.92
C THR A 63 -19.45 4.45 12.56
N GLU A 64 -20.02 3.59 13.41
CA GLU A 64 -21.29 3.84 14.08
C GLU A 64 -21.23 5.04 15.02
N GLN A 65 -20.12 5.23 15.74
CA GLN A 65 -19.89 6.41 16.57
C GLN A 65 -19.88 7.72 15.77
N LYS A 66 -19.57 7.69 14.47
CA LYS A 66 -19.54 8.83 13.55
C LYS A 66 -20.89 9.17 12.89
N ARG A 67 -21.96 8.36 13.06
CA ARG A 67 -23.30 8.63 12.47
C ARG A 67 -23.93 9.97 12.90
N GLY A 68 -23.31 10.72 13.81
CA GLY A 68 -23.67 12.09 14.15
C GLY A 68 -23.09 13.22 13.28
N GLY A 69 -22.31 12.96 12.22
CA GLY A 69 -21.63 14.09 11.57
C GLY A 69 -20.95 13.95 10.20
N VAL A 70 -21.32 13.01 9.33
CA VAL A 70 -20.77 12.98 7.95
C VAL A 70 -21.89 13.01 6.91
N LEU A 71 -21.79 13.95 5.97
CA LEU A 71 -22.75 14.16 4.88
C LEU A 71 -22.61 13.07 3.79
N PRO A 72 -23.68 12.77 3.04
CA PRO A 72 -23.63 11.80 1.94
C PRO A 72 -22.85 12.35 0.74
N GLY A 73 -21.97 11.53 0.17
CA GLY A 73 -21.25 11.82 -1.06
C GLY A 73 -19.75 11.69 -0.85
N ASP A 74 -19.15 10.77 -1.61
CA ASP A 74 -17.73 10.40 -1.66
C ASP A 74 -17.19 9.47 -0.55
N TYR A 75 -16.08 8.83 -0.93
CA TYR A 75 -15.27 7.92 -0.15
C TYR A 75 -15.03 8.38 1.28
N GLU A 76 -15.03 7.45 2.22
CA GLU A 76 -14.51 7.71 3.55
C GLU A 76 -13.10 7.13 3.66
N TRP A 77 -12.11 8.02 3.52
CA TRP A 77 -10.68 7.75 3.74
C TRP A 77 -10.34 7.99 5.20
N TRP A 78 -9.88 6.95 5.88
CA TRP A 78 -9.40 7.03 7.24
C TRP A 78 -7.90 6.72 7.28
N SER A 79 -7.08 7.76 7.17
CA SER A 79 -5.65 7.68 7.43
C SER A 79 -5.37 7.79 8.92
N ASP A 80 -4.13 7.52 9.35
CA ASP A 80 -3.66 7.72 10.74
C ASP A 80 -4.09 9.07 11.35
N TYR A 81 -4.34 10.09 10.52
CA TYR A 81 -4.72 11.44 10.93
C TYR A 81 -6.23 11.67 11.07
N THR A 82 -7.09 10.76 10.60
CA THR A 82 -8.56 10.97 10.55
C THR A 82 -9.38 9.89 11.29
N ILE A 83 -8.69 8.98 12.00
CA ILE A 83 -9.29 7.87 12.74
C ILE A 83 -9.75 8.30 14.15
N PRO A 84 -11.02 8.04 14.52
CA PRO A 84 -11.62 8.44 15.81
C PRO A 84 -10.96 7.85 17.06
N ASP A 85 -10.46 6.61 16.98
CA ASP A 85 -9.70 5.98 18.06
C ASP A 85 -8.34 5.52 17.53
N PRO A 86 -7.35 6.44 17.50
CA PRO A 86 -6.01 6.12 16.99
C PRO A 86 -5.33 5.03 17.81
N ILE A 87 -5.72 4.80 19.08
CA ILE A 87 -5.13 3.74 19.91
C ILE A 87 -5.58 2.37 19.43
N LYS A 88 -6.89 2.18 19.20
CA LYS A 88 -7.42 0.92 18.68
C LYS A 88 -6.86 0.61 17.30
N TYR A 89 -6.80 1.62 16.44
CA TYR A 89 -6.23 1.46 15.12
C TYR A 89 -4.74 1.11 15.18
N GLN A 90 -3.95 1.79 16.03
CA GLN A 90 -2.55 1.42 16.25
C GLN A 90 -2.38 -0.02 16.70
N LYS A 91 -3.27 -0.57 17.54
CA LYS A 91 -3.22 -1.99 17.94
C LYS A 91 -3.51 -2.94 16.77
N ILE A 92 -4.44 -2.58 15.89
CA ILE A 92 -4.70 -3.32 14.65
C ILE A 92 -3.44 -3.34 13.78
N ILE A 93 -2.85 -2.17 13.55
CA ILE A 93 -1.61 -2.04 12.78
C ILE A 93 -0.50 -2.88 13.42
N GLN A 94 -0.25 -2.75 14.72
CA GLN A 94 0.76 -3.54 15.43
C GLN A 94 0.59 -5.04 15.20
N ARG A 95 -0.62 -5.56 15.30
CA ARG A 95 -0.89 -6.99 15.09
C ARG A 95 -0.69 -7.44 13.65
N LEU A 96 -0.96 -6.57 12.68
CA LEU A 96 -0.64 -6.85 11.28
C LEU A 96 0.88 -6.87 11.04
N LEU A 97 1.62 -5.99 11.73
CA LEU A 97 3.08 -5.97 11.72
C LEU A 97 3.69 -7.17 12.46
N GLU A 98 2.93 -7.91 13.27
CA GLU A 98 3.38 -9.16 13.88
C GLU A 98 3.22 -10.38 12.96
N LEU A 99 2.51 -10.24 11.82
CA LEU A 99 2.27 -11.36 10.92
C LEU A 99 3.47 -11.60 9.99
N PRO A 100 4.06 -12.81 9.96
CA PRO A 100 5.12 -13.17 9.01
C PRO A 100 4.70 -13.00 7.55
N THR A 101 3.45 -13.33 7.23
CA THR A 101 2.85 -13.17 5.89
C THR A 101 2.81 -11.72 5.41
N VAL A 102 2.85 -10.75 6.34
CA VAL A 102 2.98 -9.33 6.03
C VAL A 102 4.46 -8.94 6.06
N MET A 103 5.12 -9.05 7.21
CA MET A 103 6.46 -8.48 7.39
C MET A 103 7.55 -9.24 6.65
N GLU A 104 7.61 -10.57 6.72
CA GLU A 104 8.64 -11.33 6.02
C GLU A 104 8.44 -11.25 4.50
N SER A 105 7.19 -11.15 4.03
CA SER A 105 6.89 -10.90 2.62
C SER A 105 7.44 -9.54 2.14
N VAL A 106 7.22 -8.47 2.90
CA VAL A 106 7.79 -7.15 2.60
C VAL A 106 9.32 -7.21 2.60
N GLN A 107 9.90 -7.81 3.63
CA GLN A 107 11.35 -7.91 3.78
C GLN A 107 11.98 -8.73 2.66
N ALA A 108 11.30 -9.76 2.16
CA ALA A 108 11.74 -10.55 1.03
C ALA A 108 11.75 -9.77 -0.30
N LEU A 109 10.96 -8.69 -0.41
CA LEU A 109 10.88 -7.86 -1.62
C LEU A 109 11.83 -6.66 -1.59
N ILE A 110 11.91 -5.95 -0.46
CA ILE A 110 12.65 -4.69 -0.35
C ILE A 110 13.75 -4.70 0.74
N GLY A 111 14.02 -5.84 1.38
CA GLY A 111 15.04 -5.98 2.42
C GLY A 111 14.52 -5.72 3.84
N SER A 112 15.35 -6.01 4.85
CA SER A 112 14.95 -6.00 6.26
C SER A 112 14.93 -4.63 6.94
N ASP A 113 15.67 -3.65 6.39
CA ASP A 113 15.80 -2.31 6.96
C ASP A 113 14.71 -1.38 6.43
N ILE A 114 13.51 -1.50 7.00
CA ILE A 114 12.27 -0.88 6.52
C ILE A 114 11.52 -0.17 7.63
N PHE A 115 10.63 0.75 7.24
CA PHE A 115 9.61 1.32 8.10
C PHE A 115 8.25 1.38 7.40
N LEU A 116 7.18 1.41 8.20
CA LEU A 116 5.83 1.67 7.71
C LEU A 116 5.71 3.18 7.42
N LEU A 117 5.60 3.51 6.14
CA LEU A 117 5.46 4.89 5.66
C LEU A 117 4.05 5.41 5.91
N ILE A 118 3.04 4.64 5.53
CA ILE A 118 1.62 5.01 5.58
C ILE A 118 0.79 3.79 5.95
N SER A 119 -0.24 4.02 6.76
CA SER A 119 -1.37 3.10 6.88
C SER A 119 -2.68 3.83 6.59
N ASP A 120 -3.56 3.18 5.83
CA ASP A 120 -4.83 3.78 5.39
C ASP A 120 -5.95 2.75 5.37
N LEU A 121 -7.09 3.09 5.97
CA LEU A 121 -8.30 2.28 5.96
C LEU A 121 -9.34 2.97 5.08
N ALA A 122 -9.79 2.26 4.04
CA ALA A 122 -10.83 2.73 3.15
C ALA A 122 -12.15 1.99 3.39
N ILE A 123 -13.24 2.76 3.48
CA ILE A 123 -14.61 2.23 3.44
C ILE A 123 -15.21 2.56 2.08
N ILE A 124 -15.42 1.52 1.27
CA ILE A 124 -15.97 1.67 -0.06
C ILE A 124 -17.48 1.40 -0.01
N ARG A 125 -18.25 2.49 -0.11
CA ARG A 125 -19.71 2.46 0.05
C ARG A 125 -20.38 1.99 -1.25
N ALA A 126 -21.56 1.38 -1.11
CA ALA A 126 -22.43 1.12 -2.25
C ALA A 126 -22.68 2.43 -3.04
N GLY A 127 -22.46 2.40 -4.34
CA GLY A 127 -22.57 3.54 -5.25
C GLY A 127 -21.32 4.45 -5.34
N THR A 128 -20.28 4.22 -4.54
CA THR A 128 -18.99 4.96 -4.62
C THR A 128 -17.87 4.01 -5.06
N GLY A 129 -16.59 4.37 -5.02
CA GLY A 129 -15.52 3.40 -5.29
C GLY A 129 -14.82 3.48 -6.66
N TYR A 130 -15.27 4.36 -7.56
CA TYR A 130 -14.53 4.62 -8.80
C TYR A 130 -13.26 5.46 -8.59
N ILE A 131 -12.10 4.88 -8.89
CA ILE A 131 -10.83 5.62 -8.98
C ILE A 131 -10.36 5.47 -10.41
N ALA A 132 -10.12 6.58 -11.12
CA ALA A 132 -9.57 6.53 -12.47
C ALA A 132 -8.23 5.78 -12.46
N TRP A 133 -7.86 5.19 -13.59
CA TRP A 133 -6.56 4.57 -13.72
C TRP A 133 -5.44 5.54 -13.32
N HIS A 134 -4.49 5.06 -12.51
CA HIS A 134 -3.37 5.86 -12.01
C HIS A 134 -2.20 4.98 -11.57
N GLN A 135 -1.12 5.65 -11.16
CA GLN A 135 0.02 5.10 -10.43
C GLN A 135 0.20 5.89 -9.13
N ASP A 136 0.63 5.25 -8.06
CA ASP A 136 0.82 5.90 -6.74
C ASP A 136 2.19 6.58 -6.59
N HIS A 137 3.12 6.36 -7.53
CA HIS A 137 4.49 6.86 -7.42
C HIS A 137 4.60 8.38 -7.24
N GLY A 138 3.71 9.17 -7.83
CA GLY A 138 3.72 10.63 -7.65
C GLY A 138 3.56 11.01 -6.18
N TYR A 139 2.59 10.41 -5.51
CA TYR A 139 2.35 10.58 -4.09
C TYR A 139 3.50 10.04 -3.23
N VAL A 140 4.04 8.87 -3.57
CA VAL A 140 5.21 8.31 -2.87
C VAL A 140 6.41 9.24 -3.00
N VAL A 141 6.69 9.74 -4.20
CA VAL A 141 7.80 10.66 -4.43
C VAL A 141 7.60 11.97 -3.69
N GLU A 142 6.37 12.50 -3.61
CA GLU A 142 6.08 13.68 -2.78
C GLU A 142 6.37 13.44 -1.30
N VAL A 143 5.89 12.32 -0.74
CA VAL A 143 6.12 11.97 0.66
C VAL A 143 7.61 11.76 0.92
N LEU A 144 8.28 11.02 0.03
CA LEU A 144 9.71 10.75 0.11
C LEU A 144 10.54 12.03 -0.05
N ASN A 145 10.15 12.93 -0.94
CA ASN A 145 10.78 14.23 -1.10
C ASN A 145 10.56 15.08 0.15
N ALA A 146 9.38 15.09 0.74
CA ALA A 146 9.11 15.77 2.01
C ALA A 146 9.97 15.23 3.16
N LEU A 147 10.22 13.92 3.20
CA LEU A 147 11.12 13.28 4.18
C LEU A 147 12.60 13.63 3.93
N ALA A 148 13.03 13.64 2.67
CA ALA A 148 14.41 13.96 2.27
C ALA A 148 14.73 15.47 2.31
N SER A 149 13.70 16.33 2.34
CA SER A 149 13.87 17.76 2.15
C SER A 149 14.01 18.55 3.45
N LYS A 150 15.25 18.94 3.72
CA LYS A 150 15.58 20.35 4.03
C LYS A 150 15.71 21.21 2.75
N SER A 151 15.35 20.70 1.57
CA SER A 151 15.45 21.38 0.26
C SER A 151 14.09 21.95 -0.19
N THR A 152 14.05 23.21 -0.61
CA THR A 152 12.83 23.94 -1.02
C THR A 152 12.58 23.91 -2.53
N LYS A 153 13.28 23.05 -3.29
CA LYS A 153 13.19 23.04 -4.76
C LYS A 153 12.11 22.05 -5.21
N GLU A 154 11.14 22.54 -5.98
CA GLU A 154 10.16 21.71 -6.67
C GLU A 154 10.88 20.80 -7.69
N LEU A 155 10.56 19.52 -7.69
CA LEU A 155 11.07 18.54 -8.66
C LEU A 155 10.30 18.71 -9.98
N ASN A 156 11.01 18.66 -11.11
CA ASN A 156 10.37 18.61 -12.44
C ASN A 156 10.15 17.15 -12.89
N ASP A 157 9.44 16.96 -14.00
CA ASP A 157 9.13 15.64 -14.56
C ASP A 157 10.36 14.74 -14.82
N ASP A 158 11.49 15.31 -15.22
CA ASP A 158 12.72 14.54 -15.45
C ASP A 158 13.33 14.06 -14.14
N ASP A 159 13.27 14.89 -13.08
CA ASP A 159 13.71 14.50 -11.75
C ASP A 159 12.79 13.38 -11.19
N LEU A 160 11.47 13.50 -11.38
CA LEU A 160 10.51 12.45 -10.98
C LEU A 160 10.79 11.12 -11.68
N ARG A 161 11.14 11.14 -12.98
CA ARG A 161 11.51 9.93 -13.75
C ARG A 161 12.74 9.23 -13.18
N LEU A 162 13.73 9.97 -12.71
CA LEU A 162 14.94 9.39 -12.10
C LEU A 162 14.62 8.70 -10.76
N LEU A 163 13.56 9.13 -10.08
CA LEU A 163 13.15 8.57 -8.79
C LEU A 163 12.26 7.33 -8.92
N VAL A 164 11.61 7.11 -10.07
CA VAL A 164 10.74 5.94 -10.30
C VAL A 164 11.44 4.59 -10.02
N PRO A 165 12.64 4.30 -10.57
CA PRO A 165 13.34 3.06 -10.26
C PRO A 165 13.68 2.91 -8.78
N VAL A 166 14.00 4.02 -8.10
CA VAL A 166 14.28 4.01 -6.65
C VAL A 166 13.01 3.66 -5.88
N ALA A 167 11.88 4.30 -6.20
CA ALA A 167 10.60 4.02 -5.56
C ALA A 167 10.20 2.55 -5.72
N ASN A 168 10.35 1.97 -6.91
CA ASN A 168 10.04 0.56 -7.16
C ASN A 168 10.97 -0.43 -6.43
N GLN A 169 12.21 -0.05 -6.16
CA GLN A 169 13.20 -0.89 -5.46
C GLN A 169 13.17 -0.73 -3.95
N ALA A 170 12.54 0.32 -3.44
CA ALA A 170 12.59 0.69 -2.05
C ALA A 170 11.23 0.71 -1.37
N THR A 171 10.13 0.75 -2.12
CA THR A 171 8.77 0.86 -1.59
C THR A 171 7.92 -0.30 -2.09
N VAL A 172 7.09 -0.84 -1.20
CA VAL A 172 6.05 -1.83 -1.52
C VAL A 172 4.73 -1.42 -0.89
N PHE A 173 3.66 -1.59 -1.66
CA PHE A 173 2.29 -1.42 -1.21
C PHE A 173 1.70 -2.77 -0.90
N ILE A 174 0.87 -2.82 0.13
CA ILE A 174 0.06 -3.99 0.48
C ILE A 174 -1.37 -3.51 0.69
N THR A 175 -2.31 -4.01 -0.11
CA THR A 175 -3.73 -3.79 0.12
C THR A 175 -4.36 -5.07 0.61
N ILE A 176 -4.83 -5.05 1.87
CA ILE A 176 -5.47 -6.16 2.57
C ILE A 176 -6.98 -6.01 2.46
N TYR A 177 -7.64 -7.07 1.99
CA TYR A 177 -9.10 -7.12 1.86
C TYR A 177 -9.71 -7.63 3.15
N LEU A 178 -10.61 -6.85 3.75
CA LEU A 178 -11.27 -7.24 5.00
C LEU A 178 -12.58 -8.00 4.76
N GLN A 179 -12.89 -8.29 3.50
CA GLN A 179 -14.01 -9.15 3.12
C GLN A 179 -13.82 -9.67 1.70
N ASN A 180 -14.62 -10.67 1.33
CA ASN A 180 -14.67 -11.11 -0.05
C ASN A 180 -15.12 -9.97 -0.96
N THR A 181 -14.36 -9.71 -2.01
CA THR A 181 -14.71 -8.78 -3.07
C THR A 181 -15.04 -9.52 -4.36
N ASP A 182 -15.89 -8.91 -5.16
CA ASP A 182 -16.22 -9.37 -6.50
C ASP A 182 -16.18 -8.18 -7.48
N ASN A 183 -16.48 -8.46 -8.75
CA ASN A 183 -16.51 -7.44 -9.77
C ASN A 183 -17.60 -6.37 -9.53
N ALA A 184 -18.74 -6.73 -8.93
CA ALA A 184 -19.82 -5.78 -8.63
C ALA A 184 -19.43 -4.83 -7.50
N MET A 185 -18.60 -5.28 -6.56
CA MET A 185 -18.01 -4.45 -5.52
C MET A 185 -16.91 -3.52 -6.04
N GLY A 186 -16.52 -3.62 -7.31
CA GLY A 186 -15.48 -2.76 -7.86
C GLY A 186 -14.08 -3.18 -7.39
N ALA A 187 -13.85 -4.49 -7.29
CA ALA A 187 -12.53 -5.05 -7.00
C ALA A 187 -11.42 -4.41 -7.84
N LEU A 188 -10.23 -4.31 -7.26
CA LEU A 188 -9.09 -3.65 -7.88
C LEU A 188 -8.79 -4.30 -9.23
N ARG A 189 -8.43 -3.47 -10.20
CA ARG A 189 -7.97 -3.90 -11.52
C ARG A 189 -6.57 -3.39 -11.73
N VAL A 190 -5.77 -4.19 -12.42
CA VAL A 190 -4.39 -3.84 -12.77
C VAL A 190 -4.11 -4.13 -14.22
N ILE A 191 -3.08 -3.48 -14.75
CA ILE A 191 -2.45 -3.88 -15.99
C ILE A 191 -1.09 -4.49 -15.64
N PRO A 192 -0.92 -5.82 -15.78
CA PRO A 192 0.37 -6.46 -15.53
C PRO A 192 1.51 -5.83 -16.35
N SER A 193 2.69 -5.79 -15.74
CA SER A 193 3.94 -5.23 -16.30
C SER A 193 3.92 -3.72 -16.57
N SER A 194 2.84 -3.02 -16.23
CA SER A 194 2.70 -1.58 -16.47
C SER A 194 3.61 -0.72 -15.59
N HIS A 195 4.15 -1.28 -14.51
CA HIS A 195 5.16 -0.65 -13.66
C HIS A 195 6.47 -0.32 -14.37
N ARG A 196 6.71 -0.94 -15.54
CA ARG A 196 7.89 -0.74 -16.40
C ARG A 196 7.68 0.29 -17.49
N TRP A 197 6.48 0.88 -17.61
CA TRP A 197 6.22 1.87 -18.66
C TRP A 197 6.96 3.18 -18.34
N GLU A 198 7.73 3.68 -19.30
CA GLU A 198 8.51 4.94 -19.18
C GLU A 198 7.63 6.19 -19.10
N HIS A 199 6.35 6.04 -19.43
CA HIS A 199 5.35 7.09 -19.35
C HIS A 199 4.16 6.62 -18.54
N SER A 200 3.52 7.60 -17.91
CA SER A 200 2.10 7.51 -17.63
C SER A 200 1.33 7.43 -18.96
N LEU A 201 1.45 6.31 -19.68
CA LEU A 201 0.60 6.02 -20.83
C LEU A 201 -0.81 6.01 -20.28
N ASP A 202 -1.63 6.96 -20.71
CA ASP A 202 -3.04 6.96 -20.41
C ASP A 202 -3.61 5.60 -20.85
N PRO A 203 -4.08 4.76 -19.92
CA PRO A 203 -4.65 3.49 -20.28
C PRO A 203 -5.98 3.64 -21.02
N SER A 204 -6.48 4.86 -21.24
CA SER A 204 -7.53 5.12 -22.22
C SER A 204 -7.14 4.75 -23.66
N SER A 205 -5.85 4.48 -23.94
CA SER A 205 -5.45 3.86 -25.21
C SER A 205 -6.00 2.43 -25.30
N ALA A 206 -6.83 2.15 -26.31
CA ALA A 206 -7.61 0.91 -26.45
C ALA A 206 -6.77 -0.38 -26.29
N ASN A 207 -5.50 -0.39 -26.71
CA ASN A 207 -4.60 -1.55 -26.63
C ASN A 207 -4.14 -1.91 -25.20
N SER A 208 -4.30 -1.00 -24.23
CA SER A 208 -3.85 -1.19 -22.85
C SER A 208 -4.94 -1.79 -21.93
N LEU A 209 -6.22 -1.49 -22.21
CA LEU A 209 -7.36 -2.09 -21.49
C LEU A 209 -7.59 -3.56 -21.85
N ASP A 210 -7.19 -4.00 -23.05
CA ASP A 210 -7.28 -5.41 -23.47
C ASP A 210 -6.45 -6.36 -22.58
N ARG A 211 -5.58 -5.81 -21.73
CA ARG A 211 -4.70 -6.54 -20.81
C ARG A 211 -5.07 -6.37 -19.34
N GLU A 212 -6.19 -5.70 -19.03
CA GLU A 212 -6.60 -5.52 -17.65
C GLU A 212 -6.94 -6.86 -16.98
N ILE A 213 -6.63 -6.97 -15.69
CA ILE A 213 -7.04 -8.09 -14.85
C ILE A 213 -7.80 -7.52 -13.66
N CYS A 214 -9.03 -7.98 -13.47
CA CYS A 214 -9.81 -7.74 -12.26
C CYS A 214 -9.40 -8.77 -11.20
N LEU A 215 -9.16 -8.32 -9.97
CA LEU A 215 -8.64 -9.12 -8.86
C LEU A 215 -9.68 -9.22 -7.73
N PRO A 216 -10.77 -10.00 -7.91
CA PRO A 216 -11.65 -10.33 -6.81
C PRO A 216 -10.88 -11.22 -5.81
N LEU A 217 -10.87 -10.82 -4.54
CA LEU A 217 -10.06 -11.45 -3.52
C LEU A 217 -10.88 -11.76 -2.27
N PRO A 218 -10.61 -12.89 -1.58
CA PRO A 218 -11.32 -13.22 -0.34
C PRO A 218 -10.89 -12.32 0.82
N GLY A 219 -11.72 -12.24 1.86
CA GLY A 219 -11.34 -11.58 3.11
C GLY A 219 -10.14 -12.26 3.76
N GLY A 220 -9.14 -11.45 4.11
CA GLY A 220 -7.83 -11.90 4.59
C GLY A 220 -6.77 -12.01 3.50
N ALA A 221 -7.15 -11.91 2.23
CA ALA A 221 -6.19 -11.82 1.15
C ALA A 221 -5.52 -10.46 1.08
N ALA A 222 -4.32 -10.42 0.51
CA ALA A 222 -3.63 -9.19 0.21
C ALA A 222 -3.07 -9.19 -1.21
N MET A 223 -2.97 -8.00 -1.77
CA MET A 223 -2.21 -7.74 -2.98
C MET A 223 -0.96 -6.94 -2.62
N PHE A 224 0.19 -7.40 -3.08
CA PHE A 224 1.48 -6.73 -2.94
C PHE A 224 1.86 -6.12 -4.28
N TYR A 225 2.23 -4.85 -4.32
CA TYR A 225 2.50 -4.18 -5.59
C TYR A 225 3.48 -3.01 -5.51
N THR A 226 4.06 -2.69 -6.67
CA THR A 226 5.00 -1.56 -6.81
C THR A 226 4.25 -0.22 -6.88
N PRO A 227 4.89 0.89 -6.48
CA PRO A 227 4.31 2.23 -6.61
C PRO A 227 3.87 2.62 -8.02
N THR A 228 4.45 2.01 -9.06
CA THR A 228 4.16 2.36 -10.46
C THR A 228 3.25 1.39 -11.20
N ILE A 229 2.73 0.31 -10.59
CA ILE A 229 1.76 -0.49 -11.32
C ILE A 229 0.50 0.35 -11.58
N TRP A 230 0.05 0.35 -12.83
CA TRP A 230 -1.22 0.96 -13.18
C TRP A 230 -2.37 0.15 -12.62
N HIS A 231 -3.22 0.84 -11.87
CA HIS A 231 -4.37 0.23 -11.25
C HIS A 231 -5.57 1.19 -11.20
N THR A 232 -6.75 0.63 -11.02
CA THR A 232 -8.03 1.34 -10.90
C THR A 232 -8.95 0.54 -9.98
N ALA A 233 -9.99 1.19 -9.48
CA ALA A 233 -11.15 0.53 -8.89
C ALA A 233 -12.39 1.01 -9.62
N ALA A 234 -13.28 0.07 -9.95
CA ALA A 234 -14.59 0.43 -10.48
C ALA A 234 -15.51 0.88 -9.33
N ALA A 235 -16.58 1.61 -9.65
CA ALA A 235 -17.60 1.90 -8.64
C ALA A 235 -18.19 0.58 -8.09
N ASN A 236 -18.36 0.52 -6.76
CA ASN A 236 -19.11 -0.49 -6.07
C ASN A 236 -20.60 -0.36 -6.44
N THR A 237 -21.03 -1.20 -7.37
CA THR A 237 -22.42 -1.30 -7.84
C THR A 237 -23.25 -2.30 -7.04
N SER A 238 -22.65 -2.93 -6.03
CA SER A 238 -23.37 -3.82 -5.11
C SER A 238 -24.20 -3.03 -4.09
N THR A 239 -24.96 -3.75 -3.26
CA THR A 239 -25.71 -3.15 -2.13
C THR A 239 -24.92 -3.15 -0.82
N THR A 240 -23.66 -3.59 -0.84
CA THR A 240 -22.88 -3.87 0.38
C THR A 240 -21.60 -3.04 0.36
N ASN A 241 -21.28 -2.42 1.49
CA ASN A 241 -19.99 -1.74 1.65
C ASN A 241 -18.87 -2.79 1.80
N TYR A 242 -17.65 -2.41 1.47
CA TYR A 242 -16.48 -3.22 1.77
C TYR A 242 -15.34 -2.37 2.31
N TRP A 243 -14.37 -3.05 2.90
CA TRP A 243 -13.25 -2.41 3.57
C TRP A 243 -11.92 -2.97 3.09
N THR A 244 -10.96 -2.08 2.94
CA THR A 244 -9.58 -2.42 2.64
C THR A 244 -8.65 -1.66 3.56
N LEU A 245 -7.54 -2.28 3.92
CA LEU A 245 -6.46 -1.63 4.65
C LEU A 245 -5.20 -1.66 3.79
N THR A 246 -4.65 -0.48 3.51
CA THR A 246 -3.42 -0.32 2.75
C THR A 246 -2.27 0.01 3.69
N LEU A 247 -1.18 -0.76 3.58
CA LEU A 247 0.08 -0.52 4.26
C LEU A 247 1.15 -0.24 3.21
N ILE A 248 1.90 0.85 3.39
CA ILE A 248 3.01 1.20 2.49
C ILE A 248 4.29 1.13 3.29
N PHE A 249 5.22 0.27 2.88
CA PHE A 249 6.53 0.15 3.50
C PHE A 249 7.59 0.73 2.59
N THR A 250 8.61 1.35 3.19
CA THR A 250 9.78 1.80 2.45
C THR A 250 11.07 1.55 3.24
N LYS A 251 12.21 1.55 2.55
CA LYS A 251 13.52 1.37 3.19
C LYS A 251 13.86 2.55 4.11
N ASN A 252 14.47 2.29 5.27
CA ASN A 252 14.94 3.35 6.16
C ASN A 252 16.01 4.24 5.51
N ASN A 253 16.83 3.69 4.63
CA ASN A 253 17.87 4.43 3.90
C ASN A 253 17.36 5.10 2.61
N ILE A 254 16.06 5.37 2.50
CA ILE A 254 15.47 5.94 1.28
C ILE A 254 16.04 7.31 0.92
N GLU A 255 16.30 8.19 1.88
CA GLU A 255 16.85 9.54 1.63
C GLU A 255 18.19 9.49 0.86
N PRO A 256 19.23 8.74 1.33
CA PRO A 256 20.45 8.54 0.55
C PRO A 256 20.22 8.01 -0.87
N LEU A 257 19.26 7.10 -1.07
CA LEU A 257 18.96 6.54 -2.39
C LEU A 257 18.37 7.60 -3.34
N LEU A 258 17.51 8.47 -2.82
CA LEU A 258 16.94 9.59 -3.59
C LEU A 258 18.01 10.61 -3.97
N VAL A 259 18.86 11.00 -3.00
CA VAL A 259 19.98 11.93 -3.23
C VAL A 259 20.92 11.38 -4.29
N ASP A 260 21.23 10.08 -4.20
CA ASP A 260 22.09 9.40 -5.16
C ASP A 260 21.51 9.39 -6.58
N ALA A 261 20.21 9.17 -6.73
CA ALA A 261 19.52 9.21 -8.02
C ALA A 261 19.45 10.63 -8.62
N LEU A 262 19.41 11.66 -7.78
CA LEU A 262 19.39 13.06 -8.19
C LEU A 262 20.79 13.70 -8.30
N LYS A 263 21.87 12.95 -8.11
CA LYS A 263 23.25 13.47 -8.20
C LYS A 263 23.47 14.26 -9.49
N GLY A 264 23.87 15.52 -9.35
CA GLY A 264 24.11 16.44 -10.48
C GLY A 264 22.88 17.22 -10.96
N ARG A 265 21.71 17.04 -10.35
CA ARG A 265 20.47 17.82 -10.58
C ARG A 265 20.11 18.76 -9.41
N ILE A 266 20.62 18.42 -8.22
CA ILE A 266 20.55 19.19 -6.96
C ILE A 266 21.93 19.71 -6.54
#